data_AF-A0A941ZKC9-F1
#
_entry.id   AF-A0A941ZKC9-F1
#
_cell.length_a   1.000
_cell.length_b   1.000
_cell.length_c   1.000
_cell.angle_alpha   90.00
_cell.angle_beta   90.00
_cell.angle_gamma   90.00
#
_symmetry.space_group_name_H-M   'P 1'
#
loop_
_entity.id
_entity.type
_entity.pdbx_description
1 polymer ?
#
loop_
_entity_poly.entity_id
_entity_poly.type
_entity_poly.pdbx_seq_one_letter_code
_entity_poly.pdbx_strand_id
1 'polypeptide(L)'
;MPRQRTDYEKAVGQLISAIQKEWTKHAGEGDIEKQSEAVMYRAHHFYKTETQADFEQLLQGGDIERYLGSDWVKKHPQIRQYFKHVENSVTPNPALKQDAPSARLLATRWAS
;
A
#
# COMPACT_ATOMS: atom_id res chain seq x y z
N MET A 1 -22.29 -3.91 -2.81
CA MET A 1 -21.94 -2.48 -2.82
C MET A 1 -20.43 -2.35 -3.02
N PRO A 2 -19.92 -1.59 -3.99
CA PRO A 2 -18.47 -1.40 -4.10
C PRO A 2 -17.98 -0.60 -2.90
N ARG A 3 -16.98 -1.13 -2.19
CA ARG A 3 -16.29 -0.41 -1.10
C ARG A 3 -15.70 0.88 -1.68
N GLN A 4 -15.99 2.03 -1.06
CA GLN A 4 -15.33 3.28 -1.43
C GLN A 4 -13.86 3.19 -1.05
N ARG A 5 -12.99 3.49 -2.01
CA ARG A 5 -11.54 3.53 -1.77
C ARG A 5 -11.19 4.79 -0.98
N THR A 6 -10.42 4.61 0.08
CA THR A 6 -9.79 5.68 0.85
C THR A 6 -8.80 6.47 -0.03
N ASP A 7 -8.45 7.68 0.40
CA ASP A 7 -7.46 8.48 -0.34
C ASP A 7 -6.08 7.82 -0.35
N TYR A 8 -5.75 7.06 0.70
CA TYR A 8 -4.57 6.19 0.73
C TYR A 8 -4.62 5.10 -0.33
N GLU A 9 -5.72 4.33 -0.42
CA GLU A 9 -5.87 3.28 -1.43
C GLU A 9 -5.81 3.83 -2.86
N LYS A 10 -6.29 5.06 -3.08
CA LYS A 10 -6.15 5.76 -4.37
C LYS A 10 -4.69 6.14 -4.65
N ALA A 11 -4.00 6.75 -3.67
CA ALA A 11 -2.61 7.17 -3.82
C ALA A 11 -1.68 5.98 -4.09
N VAL A 12 -1.85 4.88 -3.33
CA VAL A 12 -1.13 3.61 -3.55
C VAL A 12 -1.44 3.02 -4.92
N GLY A 13 -2.72 3.05 -5.34
CA GLY A 13 -3.11 2.57 -6.67
C GLY A 13 -2.48 3.36 -7.81
N GLN A 14 -2.33 4.67 -7.65
CA GLN A 14 -1.63 5.51 -8.62
C GLN A 14 -0.13 5.20 -8.65
N LEU A 15 0.51 5.02 -7.50
CA LEU A 15 1.92 4.62 -7.40
C LEU A 15 2.17 3.28 -8.11
N ILE A 16 1.37 2.26 -7.81
CA ILE A 16 1.51 0.92 -8.41
C ILE A 16 1.27 0.99 -9.93
N SER A 17 0.26 1.73 -10.37
CA SER A 17 -0.02 1.92 -11.81
C SER A 17 1.15 2.60 -12.53
N ALA A 18 1.81 3.57 -11.88
CA ALA A 18 2.99 4.24 -12.45
C ALA A 18 4.18 3.28 -12.55
N ILE A 19 4.43 2.47 -11.50
CA ILE A 19 5.48 1.44 -11.51
C ILE A 19 5.19 0.40 -12.61
N GLN A 20 3.95 -0.06 -12.75
CA GLN A 20 3.57 -1.03 -13.77
C GLN A 20 3.80 -0.50 -15.18
N LYS A 21 3.54 0.79 -15.43
CA LYS A 21 3.84 1.43 -16.72
C LYS A 21 5.34 1.41 -17.03
N GLU A 22 6.21 1.65 -16.05
CA GLU A 22 7.66 1.55 -16.24
C GLU A 22 8.08 0.09 -16.45
N TRP A 23 7.54 -0.85 -15.67
CA TRP A 23 7.80 -2.28 -15.86
C TRP A 23 7.45 -2.75 -17.29
N THR A 24 6.29 -2.35 -17.83
CA THR A 24 5.88 -2.71 -19.19
C THR A 24 6.81 -2.17 -20.28
N LYS A 25 7.48 -1.03 -20.07
CA LYS A 25 8.47 -0.51 -21.03
C LYS A 25 9.69 -1.41 -21.15
N HIS A 26 10.02 -2.11 -20.07
CA HIS A 26 11.20 -2.96 -19.96
C HIS A 26 10.89 -4.45 -20.08
N ALA A 27 9.68 -4.81 -20.53
CA ALA A 27 9.29 -6.19 -20.69
C ALA A 27 10.20 -6.89 -21.72
N GLY A 28 10.84 -8.00 -21.32
CA GLY A 28 11.83 -8.72 -22.12
C GLY A 28 13.26 -8.22 -21.97
N GLU A 29 13.54 -7.18 -21.18
CA GLU A 29 14.89 -6.62 -20.95
C GLU A 29 15.66 -7.33 -19.82
N GLY A 30 15.31 -8.58 -19.52
CA GLY A 30 16.05 -9.46 -18.59
C GLY A 30 16.15 -8.89 -17.18
N ASP A 31 17.34 -8.44 -16.78
CA ASP A 31 17.58 -7.98 -15.41
C ASP A 31 16.87 -6.65 -15.07
N ILE A 32 16.58 -5.81 -16.07
CA ILE A 32 15.82 -4.57 -15.86
C ILE A 32 14.35 -4.89 -15.55
N GLU A 33 13.80 -5.90 -16.23
CA GLU A 33 12.45 -6.42 -15.96
C GLU A 33 12.36 -6.98 -14.54
N LYS A 34 13.32 -7.83 -14.13
CA LYS A 34 13.37 -8.40 -12.78
C LYS A 34 13.47 -7.34 -11.67
N GLN A 35 14.28 -6.29 -11.89
CA GLN A 35 14.35 -5.18 -10.93
C GLN A 35 13.00 -4.47 -10.81
N SER A 36 12.35 -4.18 -11.93
CA SER A 36 11.05 -3.52 -11.96
C SER A 36 9.94 -4.41 -11.37
N GLU A 37 10.00 -5.72 -11.56
CA GLU A 37 9.09 -6.69 -10.96
C GLU A 37 9.22 -6.73 -9.43
N ALA A 38 10.45 -6.72 -8.91
CA ALA A 38 10.70 -6.66 -7.47
C ALA A 38 10.13 -5.37 -6.85
N VAL A 39 10.28 -4.23 -7.54
CA VAL A 39 9.68 -2.95 -7.11
C VAL A 39 8.16 -3.03 -7.13
N MET A 40 7.56 -3.59 -8.17
CA MET A 40 6.10 -3.79 -8.27
C MET A 40 5.57 -4.65 -7.11
N TYR A 41 6.22 -5.79 -6.83
CA TYR A 41 5.82 -6.67 -5.74
C TYR A 41 5.86 -5.96 -4.38
N ARG A 42 6.94 -5.21 -4.11
CA ARG A 42 7.07 -4.42 -2.87
C ARG A 42 5.99 -3.34 -2.78
N ALA A 43 5.67 -2.67 -3.88
CA ALA A 43 4.66 -1.63 -3.90
C ALA A 43 3.26 -2.18 -3.54
N HIS A 44 2.95 -3.43 -3.88
CA HIS A 44 1.70 -4.07 -3.45
C HIS A 44 1.57 -4.24 -1.93
N HIS A 45 2.68 -4.25 -1.18
CA HIS A 45 2.61 -4.33 0.28
C HIS A 45 2.00 -3.07 0.92
N PHE A 46 2.02 -1.93 0.22
CA PHE A 46 1.34 -0.73 0.70
C PHE A 46 -0.18 -0.92 0.83
N TYR A 47 -0.81 -1.83 0.09
CA TYR A 47 -2.23 -2.14 0.30
C TYR A 47 -2.52 -2.87 1.61
N LYS A 48 -1.51 -3.43 2.27
CA LYS A 48 -1.67 -4.16 3.55
C LYS A 48 -1.56 -3.23 4.76
N THR A 49 -1.18 -1.98 4.58
CA THR A 49 -1.04 -1.01 5.68
C THR A 49 -2.36 -0.27 5.83
N GLU A 50 -3.01 -0.41 6.99
CA GLU A 50 -4.28 0.24 7.28
C GLU A 50 -4.11 1.50 8.14
N THR A 51 -2.97 1.60 8.83
CA THR A 51 -2.65 2.70 9.74
C THR A 51 -1.27 3.32 9.47
N GLN A 52 -1.05 4.53 10.01
CA GLN A 52 0.26 5.17 10.02
C GLN A 52 1.33 4.28 10.67
N ALA A 53 0.96 3.57 11.76
CA ALA A 53 1.88 2.68 12.44
C ALA A 53 2.30 1.49 11.55
N ASP A 54 1.36 0.88 10.81
CA ASP A 54 1.67 -0.20 9.87
C ASP A 54 2.55 0.31 8.74
N PHE A 55 2.31 1.54 8.27
CA PHE A 55 3.10 2.18 7.23
C PHE A 55 4.54 2.45 7.68
N GLU A 56 4.72 3.04 8.87
CA GLU A 56 6.03 3.26 9.47
C GLU A 56 6.77 1.93 9.75
N GLN A 57 6.04 0.91 10.21
CA GLN A 57 6.57 -0.43 10.44
C GLN A 57 7.02 -1.08 9.13
N LEU A 58 6.23 -0.92 8.04
CA LEU A 58 6.59 -1.42 6.72
C LEU A 58 7.89 -0.78 6.22
N LEU A 59 8.05 0.53 6.43
CA LEU A 59 9.25 1.26 6.03
C LEU A 59 10.45 1.02 6.96
N GLN A 60 10.25 0.44 8.15
CA GLN A 60 11.30 0.17 9.15
C GLN A 60 12.17 1.40 9.46
N GLY A 61 11.54 2.59 9.56
CA GLY A 61 12.23 3.85 9.79
C GLY A 61 12.98 4.42 8.57
N GLY A 62 12.80 3.83 7.39
CA GLY A 62 13.23 4.37 6.10
C GLY A 62 12.13 5.20 5.42
N ASP A 63 12.37 5.55 4.15
CA ASP A 63 11.39 6.20 3.27
C ASP A 63 10.90 5.24 2.18
N ILE A 64 9.86 5.68 1.44
CA ILE A 64 9.31 4.90 0.32
C ILE A 64 10.39 4.58 -0.73
N GLU A 65 11.31 5.52 -0.99
CA GLU A 65 12.38 5.35 -1.96
C GLU A 65 13.30 4.17 -1.60
N ARG A 66 13.75 4.11 -0.35
CA ARG A 66 14.60 3.04 0.18
C ARG A 66 13.85 1.72 0.20
N TYR A 67 12.58 1.73 0.61
CA TYR A 67 11.76 0.53 0.67
C TYR A 67 11.55 -0.10 -0.72
N LEU A 68 11.20 0.71 -1.72
CA LEU A 68 11.04 0.25 -3.09
C LEU A 68 12.38 -0.18 -3.70
N GLY A 69 13.44 0.60 -3.49
CA GLY A 69 14.79 0.35 -3.97
C GLY A 69 15.37 1.60 -4.63
N SER A 70 16.27 2.27 -3.93
CA SER A 70 16.77 3.59 -4.32
C SER A 70 17.41 3.61 -5.72
N ASP A 71 18.12 2.56 -6.12
CA ASP A 71 18.75 2.51 -7.45
C ASP A 71 17.73 2.46 -8.58
N TRP A 72 16.62 1.74 -8.39
CA TRP A 72 15.54 1.72 -9.37
C TRP A 72 14.85 3.09 -9.43
N VAL A 73 14.57 3.70 -8.28
CA VAL A 73 13.92 5.02 -8.20
C VAL A 73 14.80 6.13 -8.81
N LYS A 74 16.13 6.06 -8.64
CA LYS A 74 17.07 6.99 -9.29
C LYS A 74 17.00 6.92 -10.82
N LYS A 75 16.77 5.74 -11.38
CA LYS A 75 16.57 5.53 -12.83
C LYS A 75 15.18 5.98 -13.30
N HIS A 76 14.20 6.04 -12.38
CA HIS A 76 12.81 6.41 -12.67
C HIS A 76 12.34 7.59 -11.79
N PRO A 77 12.95 8.79 -11.90
CA PRO A 77 12.70 9.91 -11.01
C PRO A 77 11.25 10.41 -11.05
N GLN A 78 10.52 10.17 -12.15
CA GLN A 78 9.10 10.49 -12.30
C GLN A 78 8.22 9.78 -11.26
N ILE A 79 8.66 8.67 -10.67
CA ILE A 79 7.88 7.93 -9.67
C ILE A 79 7.83 8.69 -8.33
N ARG A 80 8.82 9.55 -8.04
CA ARG A 80 8.90 10.30 -6.78
C ARG A 80 7.71 11.21 -6.53
N GLN A 81 7.03 11.67 -7.58
CA GLN A 81 5.84 12.52 -7.44
C GLN A 81 4.70 11.80 -6.70
N TYR A 82 4.63 10.48 -6.80
CA TYR A 82 3.61 9.66 -6.13
C TYR A 82 3.93 9.41 -4.66
N PHE A 83 5.20 9.51 -4.24
CA PHE A 83 5.59 9.27 -2.84
C PHE A 83 4.94 10.27 -1.90
N LYS A 84 5.05 11.56 -2.21
CA LYS A 84 4.41 12.62 -1.43
C LYS A 84 2.90 12.44 -1.33
N HIS A 85 2.27 11.94 -2.39
CA HIS A 85 0.84 11.70 -2.37
C HIS A 85 0.47 10.55 -1.44
N VAL A 86 1.24 9.46 -1.46
CA VAL A 86 1.10 8.34 -0.51
C VAL A 86 1.34 8.84 0.92
N GLU A 87 2.46 9.49 1.21
CA GLU A 87 2.82 9.97 2.56
C GLU A 87 1.75 10.91 3.14
N ASN A 88 1.28 11.88 2.36
CA ASN A 88 0.23 12.81 2.81
C ASN A 88 -1.13 12.13 3.02
N SER A 89 -1.38 11.03 2.30
CA SER A 89 -2.62 10.24 2.42
C SER A 89 -2.58 9.24 3.59
N VAL A 90 -1.41 8.96 4.16
CA VAL A 90 -1.29 8.25 5.44
C VAL A 90 -1.62 9.21 6.58
N THR A 91 -2.88 9.65 6.64
CA THR A 91 -3.44 10.27 7.84
C THR A 91 -4.29 9.21 8.55
N PRO A 92 -4.35 9.20 9.90
CA PRO A 92 -5.08 8.17 10.62
C PRO A 92 -6.53 8.22 10.20
N ASN A 93 -7.02 7.16 9.56
CA ASN A 93 -8.41 6.99 9.25
C ASN A 93 -9.20 6.94 10.57
N PRO A 94 -9.99 7.96 10.96
CA PRO A 94 -10.79 7.88 12.18
C PRO A 94 -11.98 6.90 12.01
N ALA A 95 -12.23 6.41 10.78
CA ALA A 95 -13.41 5.60 10.45
C ALA A 95 -13.25 4.09 10.69
N LEU A 96 -12.12 3.60 11.23
CA LEU A 96 -11.98 2.18 11.62
C LEU A 96 -12.26 1.92 13.11
N LYS A 97 -13.00 2.82 13.78
CA LYS A 97 -13.64 2.54 15.08
C LYS A 97 -15.08 2.04 14.96
N GLN A 98 -15.46 1.29 13.93
CA GLN A 98 -16.76 0.61 13.90
C GLN A 98 -16.68 -0.73 13.17
N ASP A 99 -16.05 -1.71 13.80
CA ASP A 99 -16.52 -3.11 13.79
C ASP A 99 -15.72 -3.90 14.84
N ALA A 100 -15.94 -3.54 16.11
CA ALA A 100 -15.72 -4.49 17.20
C ALA A 100 -16.77 -5.60 17.05
N PRO A 101 -16.41 -6.87 17.33
CA PRO A 101 -17.24 -8.03 17.02
C PRO A 101 -18.64 -7.84 17.62
N SER A 102 -19.66 -8.07 16.79
CA SER A 102 -21.05 -8.15 17.24
C SER A 102 -21.16 -9.31 18.23
N ALA A 103 -20.88 -9.03 19.50
CA ALA A 103 -21.27 -9.81 20.63
C ALA A 103 -22.81 -9.72 20.71
N ARG A 104 -23.48 -10.47 19.83
CA ARG A 104 -24.88 -10.80 20.01
C ARG A 104 -24.97 -11.69 21.24
N LEU A 105 -25.27 -11.05 22.35
CA LEU A 105 -26.08 -11.60 23.42
C LEU A 105 -27.15 -12.53 22.83
N LEU A 106 -27.05 -13.82 23.14
CA LEU A 106 -28.23 -14.67 23.34
C LEU A 106 -27.99 -15.49 24.61
N ALA A 107 -28.21 -14.81 25.74
CA ALA A 107 -28.63 -15.48 26.95
C ALA A 107 -30.11 -15.84 26.79
N THR A 108 -30.41 -17.10 26.49
CA THR A 108 -31.67 -17.77 26.88
C THR A 108 -31.36 -19.26 26.89
N ARG A 109 -31.20 -19.87 28.09
CA ARG A 109 -32.16 -20.83 28.70
C ARG A 109 -32.25 -22.10 27.82
N TRP A 110 -31.96 -23.30 28.29
CA TRP A 110 -32.92 -24.19 28.97
C TRP A 110 -32.13 -25.29 29.72
N ALA A 111 -32.48 -25.46 30.99
CA ALA A 111 -32.20 -26.64 31.78
C ALA A 111 -33.43 -27.55 31.77
N SER A 112 -33.24 -28.83 31.49
CA SER A 112 -33.84 -30.01 32.16
C SER A 112 -33.38 -31.26 31.43
#